data_AF-A0A349KRZ1-F1
#
_entry.id   AF-A0A349KRZ1-F1
#
_cell.length_a   1.000
_cell.length_b   1.000
_cell.length_c   1.000
_cell.angle_alpha   90.00
_cell.angle_beta   90.00
_cell.angle_gamma   90.00
#
_symmetry.space_group_name_H-M   'P 1'
#
loop_
_entity.id
_entity.type
_entity.pdbx_description
1 polymer ?
#
loop_
_entity_poly.entity_id
_entity_poly.type
_entity_poly.pdbx_seq_one_letter_code
_entity_poly.pdbx_strand_id
1 'polypeptide(L)'
;MATFKVNGFEKNLDIEPDMPLLWVLRDELGMTGTKFGCGIASCGACTVHVNGRAVRSCTTPVSAVEGQDITTIEGLAAMAAGTNAS
;
A
#
# COMPACT_ATOMS: atom_id res chain seq x y z
N MET A 1 -4.00 -16.27 -1.50
CA MET A 1 -4.51 -15.31 -2.51
C MET A 1 -5.26 -14.16 -1.85
N ALA A 2 -4.83 -12.92 -2.10
CA ALA A 2 -5.49 -11.69 -1.68
C ALA A 2 -5.68 -10.77 -2.90
N THR A 3 -6.84 -10.12 -3.01
CA THR A 3 -7.16 -9.18 -4.10
C THR A 3 -7.46 -7.80 -3.56
N PHE A 4 -6.82 -6.76 -4.10
CA PHE A 4 -7.04 -5.36 -3.74
C PHE A 4 -6.57 -4.44 -4.87
N LYS A 5 -6.92 -3.17 -4.82
CA LYS A 5 -6.52 -2.19 -5.82
C LYS A 5 -5.39 -1.33 -5.27
N VAL A 6 -4.31 -1.16 -6.04
CA VAL A 6 -3.18 -0.29 -5.69
C VAL A 6 -2.99 0.75 -6.78
N ASN A 7 -3.08 2.03 -6.42
CA ASN A 7 -2.89 3.17 -7.31
C ASN A 7 -3.75 3.11 -8.59
N GLY A 8 -4.99 2.65 -8.50
CA GLY A 8 -5.84 2.50 -9.69
C GLY A 8 -5.92 1.08 -10.24
N PHE A 9 -4.95 0.22 -9.96
CA PHE A 9 -4.79 -1.07 -10.63
C PHE A 9 -5.08 -2.24 -9.70
N GLU A 10 -5.92 -3.18 -10.15
CA GLU A 10 -6.16 -4.42 -9.42
C GLU A 10 -4.87 -5.25 -9.31
N LYS A 11 -4.65 -5.81 -8.12
CA LYS A 11 -3.56 -6.72 -7.78
C LYS A 11 -4.17 -7.97 -7.17
N ASN A 12 -3.76 -9.12 -7.69
CA ASN A 12 -4.07 -10.43 -7.15
C ASN A 12 -2.74 -11.11 -6.85
N LEU A 13 -2.47 -11.38 -5.57
CA LEU A 13 -1.21 -11.90 -5.08
C LEU A 13 -1.44 -13.13 -4.22
N ASP A 14 -0.55 -14.11 -4.32
CA ASP A 14 -0.54 -15.25 -3.41
C ASP A 14 0.44 -15.02 -2.26
N ILE A 15 -0.08 -14.48 -1.16
CA ILE A 15 0.67 -13.99 -0.01
C ILE A 15 -0.05 -14.33 1.30
N GLU A 16 0.70 -14.33 2.40
CA GLU A 16 0.18 -14.64 3.73
C GLU A 16 -0.75 -13.51 4.25
N PRO A 17 -1.93 -13.83 4.83
CA PRO A 17 -2.91 -12.83 5.26
C PRO A 17 -2.44 -11.90 6.39
N ASP A 18 -1.48 -12.33 7.19
CA ASP A 18 -0.90 -11.56 8.30
C ASP A 18 0.34 -10.75 7.89
N MET A 19 0.83 -10.94 6.65
CA MET A 19 1.94 -10.15 6.11
C MET A 19 1.59 -8.66 6.21
N PRO A 20 2.46 -7.82 6.80
CA PRO A 20 2.26 -6.38 6.81
C PRO A 20 2.19 -5.80 5.39
N LEU A 21 1.20 -4.94 5.14
CA LEU A 21 0.99 -4.27 3.87
C LEU A 21 2.26 -3.56 3.35
N LEU A 22 3.10 -3.06 4.26
CA LEU A 22 4.38 -2.45 3.90
C LEU A 22 5.26 -3.38 3.05
N TRP A 23 5.35 -4.66 3.42
CA TRP A 23 6.21 -5.62 2.74
C TRP A 23 5.62 -6.05 1.40
N VAL A 24 4.30 -6.19 1.33
CA VAL A 24 3.61 -6.41 0.05
C VAL A 24 3.89 -5.29 -0.95
N LEU A 25 3.75 -4.03 -0.52
CA LEU A 25 3.98 -2.89 -1.40
C LEU A 25 5.44 -2.84 -1.88
N ARG A 26 6.39 -3.06 -0.98
CA ARG A 26 7.82 -2.88 -1.27
C ARG A 26 8.44 -4.07 -1.98
N ASP A 27 8.20 -5.27 -1.46
CA ASP A 27 8.95 -6.47 -1.82
C ASP A 27 8.21 -7.26 -2.91
N GLU A 28 6.89 -7.40 -2.80
CA GLU A 28 6.07 -8.11 -3.81
C GLU A 28 5.74 -7.23 -5.01
N LEU A 29 5.44 -5.94 -4.78
CA LEU A 29 5.01 -5.00 -5.83
C LEU A 29 6.09 -4.02 -6.29
N GLY A 30 7.26 -3.99 -5.62
CA GLY A 30 8.38 -3.11 -6.00
C GLY A 30 8.13 -1.60 -5.77
N MET A 31 7.05 -1.22 -5.08
CA MET A 31 6.67 0.16 -4.78
C MET A 31 7.42 0.66 -3.54
N THR A 32 8.69 1.01 -3.75
CA THR A 32 9.63 1.31 -2.66
C THR A 32 9.54 2.72 -2.10
N GLY A 33 8.67 3.58 -2.63
CA GLY A 33 8.43 4.95 -2.18
C GLY A 33 7.90 5.01 -0.75
N THR A 34 6.99 4.10 -0.39
CA THR A 34 6.55 3.89 1.01
C THR A 34 7.72 3.31 1.81
N LYS A 35 8.11 3.94 2.92
CA LYS A 35 9.38 3.61 3.61
C LYS A 35 9.18 2.81 4.90
N PHE A 36 10.11 1.91 5.18
CA PHE A 36 10.31 1.35 6.52
C PHE A 36 11.08 2.37 7.38
N GLY A 37 10.59 2.63 8.59
CA GLY A 37 11.23 3.51 9.56
C GLY A 37 11.38 2.85 10.92
N CYS A 38 10.27 2.67 11.64
CA CYS A 38 10.28 2.12 13.01
C CYS A 38 9.56 0.77 13.17
N GLY A 39 8.76 0.31 12.20
CA GLY A 39 7.97 -0.93 12.30
C GLY A 39 6.79 -0.92 13.29
N ILE A 40 6.77 0.02 14.23
CA ILE A 40 5.80 0.08 15.35
C ILE A 40 4.80 1.24 15.27
N ALA A 41 4.44 1.67 14.05
CA ALA A 41 3.43 2.72 13.79
C ALA A 41 3.71 4.14 14.36
N SER A 42 4.87 4.38 14.98
CA SER A 42 5.23 5.66 15.62
C SER A 42 5.69 6.76 14.63
N CYS A 43 6.58 6.43 13.69
CA CYS A 43 7.24 7.44 12.84
C CYS A 43 6.42 7.94 11.64
N GLY A 44 5.44 7.15 11.16
CA GLY A 44 4.65 7.47 9.98
C GLY A 44 5.34 7.38 8.61
N ALA A 45 6.60 6.94 8.52
CA ALA A 45 7.30 6.79 7.24
C ALA A 45 6.63 5.79 6.26
N CYS A 46 5.83 4.87 6.80
CA CYS A 46 5.13 3.83 6.07
C CYS A 46 3.68 4.21 5.70
N THR A 47 3.33 5.49 5.75
CA THR A 47 1.94 5.92 5.53
C THR A 47 1.51 5.70 4.10
N VAL A 48 0.35 5.06 3.96
CA VAL A 48 -0.41 4.94 2.71
C VAL A 48 -1.85 5.34 2.99
N HIS A 49 -2.64 5.55 1.94
CA HIS A 49 -4.07 5.75 2.09
C HIS A 49 -4.82 4.47 1.74
N VAL A 50 -5.70 4.00 2.63
CA VAL A 50 -6.64 2.92 2.35
C VAL A 50 -8.04 3.52 2.34
N ASN A 51 -8.73 3.43 1.21
CA ASN A 51 -10.02 4.08 0.96
C ASN A 51 -9.98 5.57 1.34
N GLY A 52 -8.89 6.26 0.98
CA GLY A 52 -8.67 7.68 1.27
C GLY A 52 -8.25 8.02 2.71
N ARG A 53 -8.15 7.04 3.62
CA ARG A 53 -7.74 7.26 5.02
C ARG A 53 -6.28 6.89 5.24
N ALA A 54 -5.54 7.74 5.93
CA ALA A 54 -4.15 7.47 6.28
C ALA A 54 -4.03 6.26 7.23
N VAL A 55 -3.20 5.28 6.84
CA VAL A 55 -2.98 4.03 7.55
C VAL A 55 -1.48 3.73 7.66
N ARG A 56 -1.05 3.13 8.77
CA ARG A 56 0.32 2.67 8.98
C ARG A 56 0.49 1.28 8.38
N SER A 57 1.03 1.21 7.17
CA SER A 57 1.18 -0.07 6.46
C SER A 57 2.10 -1.07 7.16
N CYS A 58 3.02 -0.60 8.03
CA CYS A 58 3.96 -1.48 8.74
C CYS A 58 3.30 -2.38 9.80
N THR A 59 2.09 -2.06 10.26
CA THR A 59 1.33 -2.86 11.25
C THR A 59 -0.04 -3.29 10.73
N THR A 60 -0.37 -2.97 9.49
CA THR A 60 -1.66 -3.33 8.90
C THR A 60 -1.50 -4.63 8.13
N PRO A 61 -2.16 -5.73 8.53
CA PRO A 61 -2.07 -7.00 7.82
C PRO A 61 -2.86 -6.94 6.50
N VAL A 62 -2.45 -7.73 5.51
CA VAL A 62 -3.12 -7.85 4.19
C VAL A 62 -4.60 -8.19 4.34
N SER A 63 -4.93 -9.12 5.23
CA SER A 63 -6.31 -9.52 5.53
C SER A 63 -7.22 -8.34 5.91
N ALA A 64 -6.67 -7.26 6.49
CA ALA A 64 -7.45 -6.09 6.86
C ALA A 64 -7.74 -5.13 5.69
N VAL A 65 -7.08 -5.32 4.54
CA VAL A 65 -7.19 -4.45 3.36
C VAL A 65 -7.63 -5.18 2.09
N GLU A 66 -7.98 -6.46 2.20
CA GLU A 66 -8.55 -7.21 1.09
C GLU A 66 -9.82 -6.52 0.53
N GLY A 67 -9.91 -6.44 -0.79
CA GLY A 67 -10.99 -5.79 -1.53
C GLY A 67 -10.97 -4.25 -1.50
N GLN A 68 -9.98 -3.61 -0.87
CA GLN A 68 -9.95 -2.15 -0.69
C GLN A 68 -9.06 -1.44 -1.72
N ASP A 69 -9.21 -0.11 -1.80
CA ASP A 69 -8.36 0.75 -2.64
C ASP A 69 -7.22 1.35 -1.81
N ILE A 70 -5.99 1.14 -2.28
CA ILE A 70 -4.75 1.55 -1.63
C ILE A 70 -4.05 2.57 -2.52
N THR A 71 -3.77 3.75 -2.00
CA THR A 71 -2.97 4.78 -2.68
C THR A 71 -1.64 4.97 -1.96
N THR A 72 -0.54 4.82 -2.69
CA THR A 72 0.83 5.04 -2.23
C THR A 72 1.37 6.38 -2.72
N ILE A 73 2.60 6.72 -2.31
CA ILE A 73 3.26 7.95 -2.77
C ILE A 73 3.51 7.95 -4.29
N GLU A 74 3.76 6.79 -4.90
CA GLU A 74 3.89 6.65 -6.36
C GLU A 74 2.59 7.02 -7.07
N GLY A 75 1.45 6.56 -6.54
CA GLY A 75 0.13 6.95 -7.04
C GLY A 75 -0.11 8.45 -6.93
N LEU A 76 0.16 9.03 -5.75
CA LEU A 76 0.03 10.47 -5.54
C LEU A 76 0.96 11.29 -6.45
N ALA A 77 2.20 10.83 -6.68
CA ALA A 77 3.15 11.49 -7.57
C ALA A 77 2.65 11.48 -9.02
N ALA A 78 2.10 10.36 -9.49
CA ALA A 78 1.48 10.28 -10.82
C ALA A 78 0.25 11.22 -10.92
N MET A 79 -0.60 11.26 -9.89
CA MET A 79 -1.74 12.19 -9.80
C MET A 79 -1.32 13.65 -9.89
N ALA A 80 -0.29 14.03 -9.13
CA ALA A 80 0.25 15.38 -9.14
C ALA A 80 0.89 15.75 -10.49
N ALA A 81 1.46 14.78 -11.20
CA ALA A 81 2.04 14.96 -12.53
C ALA A 81 0.99 14.94 -13.67
N GLY A 82 -0.27 14.60 -13.39
CA GLY A 82 -1.33 14.48 -14.39
C GLY A 82 -1.15 13.29 -15.34
N THR A 83 -0.44 12.23 -14.92
CA THR A 83 -0.08 11.07 -15.76
C THR A 83 -0.91 9.81 -15.49
N ASN A 84 -1.89 9.90 -14.61
CA ASN A 84 -2.80 8.83 -14.25
C ASN A 84 -3.84 8.62 -15.37
N ALA A 85 -3.55 7.62 -16.23
CA ALA A 85 -4.52 7.03 -17.13
C ALA A 85 -5.69 6.42 -16.33
N SER A 86 -6.90 6.70 -16.82
CA SER A 86 -8.18 6.17 -16.34
C SER A 86 -8.29 4.66 -16.48
#